data_AF-A0A7C4U8S7-F1
#
_entry.id   AF-A0A7C4U8S7-F1
#
_cell.length_a   1.000
_cell.length_b   1.000
_cell.length_c   1.000
_cell.angle_alpha   90.00
_cell.angle_beta   90.00
_cell.angle_gamma   90.00
#
_symmetry.space_group_name_H-M   'P 1'
#
loop_
_entity.id
_entity.type
_entity.pdbx_description
1 polymer ?
#
loop_
_entity_poly.entity_id
_entity_poly.type
_entity_poly.pdbx_seq_one_letter_code
_entity_poly.pdbx_strand_id
1 'polypeptide(L)'
;MATTPVQKPLPPPNTETIEQRLRRLEEQWKADTEFLSDAGKIVSHPAFRAIIALGRQAVPIMLRDLETQPSLWVWALPEIVGESPVSPGEGGNIRKMTEAWLKWGREKGLR
;
A
#
# COMPACT_ATOMS: atom_id res chain seq x y z
N MET A 1 -18.45 11.60 1.84
CA MET A 1 -17.78 11.67 0.51
C MET A 1 -16.34 11.25 0.69
N ALA A 2 -16.03 10.00 0.41
CA ALA A 2 -14.67 9.50 0.19
C ALA A 2 -14.80 8.34 -0.79
N THR A 3 -14.37 8.58 -2.02
CA THR A 3 -14.38 7.64 -3.12
C THR A 3 -13.55 6.41 -2.75
N THR A 4 -14.14 5.22 -2.79
CA THR A 4 -13.39 4.04 -3.22
C THR A 4 -14.25 3.24 -4.19
N PRO A 5 -13.76 3.02 -5.43
CA PRO A 5 -14.52 2.51 -6.57
C PRO A 5 -14.62 0.97 -6.59
N VAL A 6 -15.72 0.50 -7.19
CA VAL A 6 -15.95 -0.79 -7.89
C VAL A 6 -15.15 -1.99 -7.36
N GLN A 7 -15.79 -2.77 -6.48
CA GLN A 7 -15.41 -4.17 -6.26
C GLN A 7 -15.71 -4.97 -7.52
N LYS A 8 -14.65 -5.40 -8.22
CA LYS A 8 -14.74 -6.35 -9.33
C LYS A 8 -14.76 -7.76 -8.72
N PRO A 9 -15.72 -8.63 -9.06
CA PRO A 9 -15.83 -9.96 -8.47
C PRO A 9 -14.54 -10.77 -8.70
N LEU A 10 -13.98 -11.29 -7.60
CA LEU A 10 -12.74 -12.06 -7.58
C LEU A 10 -12.91 -13.37 -8.39
N PRO A 11 -12.09 -13.63 -9.43
CA PRO A 11 -12.02 -14.94 -10.07
C PRO A 11 -11.37 -15.99 -9.15
N PRO A 12 -11.57 -17.29 -9.42
CA PRO A 12 -11.11 -18.39 -8.56
C PRO A 12 -9.58 -18.42 -8.36
N PRO A 13 -9.11 -18.98 -7.23
CA PRO A 13 -7.73 -18.86 -6.71
C PRO A 13 -6.61 -19.45 -7.59
N ASN A 14 -6.92 -20.07 -8.72
CA ASN A 14 -5.93 -20.74 -9.57
C ASN A 14 -5.26 -19.84 -10.63
N THR A 15 -5.71 -18.58 -10.79
CA THR A 15 -5.14 -17.58 -11.73
C THR A 15 -5.19 -16.17 -11.14
N GLU A 16 -4.88 -16.03 -9.85
CA GLU A 16 -4.92 -14.72 -9.18
C GLU A 16 -3.66 -13.90 -9.50
N THR A 17 -3.84 -12.70 -10.08
CA THR A 17 -2.75 -11.75 -10.36
C THR A 17 -2.27 -11.08 -9.07
N ILE A 18 -1.04 -10.54 -9.04
CA ILE A 18 -0.51 -9.79 -7.88
C ILE A 18 -1.44 -8.67 -7.44
N GLU A 19 -2.04 -7.94 -8.39
CA GLU A 19 -3.05 -6.90 -8.12
C GLU A 19 -4.26 -7.44 -7.36
N GLN A 20 -4.77 -8.59 -7.75
CA GLN A 20 -5.93 -9.20 -7.11
C GLN A 20 -5.59 -9.71 -5.72
N ARG A 21 -4.41 -10.32 -5.56
CA ARG A 21 -3.94 -10.81 -4.26
C ARG A 21 -3.71 -9.65 -3.30
N LEU A 22 -3.13 -8.56 -3.79
CA LEU A 22 -2.99 -7.31 -3.03
C LEU A 22 -4.37 -6.78 -2.62
N ARG A 23 -5.32 -6.69 -3.55
CA ARG A 23 -6.66 -6.15 -3.27
C ARG A 23 -7.41 -6.99 -2.24
N ARG A 24 -7.36 -8.31 -2.36
CA ARG A 24 -7.96 -9.24 -1.40
C ARG A 24 -7.35 -9.08 0.00
N LEU A 25 -6.02 -8.97 0.09
CA LEU A 25 -5.33 -8.74 1.36
C LEU A 25 -5.61 -7.35 1.93
N GLU A 26 -5.72 -6.33 1.07
CA GLU A 26 -6.07 -4.96 1.46
C GLU A 26 -7.49 -4.92 2.04
N GLU A 27 -8.46 -5.57 1.41
CA GLU A 27 -9.83 -5.64 1.92
C GLU A 27 -9.89 -6.33 3.28
N GLN A 28 -9.22 -7.48 3.41
CA GLN A 28 -9.11 -8.19 4.69
C GLN A 28 -8.45 -7.32 5.77
N TRP A 29 -7.33 -6.68 5.41
CA TRP A 29 -6.61 -5.80 6.31
C TRP A 29 -7.46 -4.61 6.74
N LYS A 30 -8.15 -3.95 5.80
CA LYS A 30 -9.02 -2.81 6.10
C LYS A 30 -10.18 -3.22 7.01
N ALA A 31 -10.84 -4.35 6.75
CA ALA A 31 -11.92 -4.86 7.58
C ALA A 31 -11.48 -5.17 9.03
N ASP A 32 -10.26 -5.70 9.19
CA ASP A 32 -9.71 -6.02 10.53
C ASP A 32 -9.16 -4.78 11.26
N THR A 33 -8.65 -3.81 10.50
CA THR A 33 -7.96 -2.63 11.04
C THR A 33 -8.81 -1.37 11.11
N GLU A 34 -9.97 -1.31 10.44
CA GLU A 34 -10.85 -0.12 10.44
C GLU A 34 -11.36 0.24 11.85
N PHE A 35 -11.47 -0.75 12.73
CA PHE A 35 -11.85 -0.55 14.14
C PHE A 35 -10.65 -0.37 15.09
N LEU A 36 -9.41 -0.47 14.57
CA LEU A 36 -8.20 -0.28 15.35
C LEU A 36 -7.76 1.18 15.32
N SER A 37 -7.54 1.77 16.51
CA SER A 37 -6.97 3.12 16.64
C SER A 37 -5.43 3.12 16.77
N ASP A 38 -4.81 1.94 16.76
CA ASP A 38 -3.37 1.75 16.95
C ASP A 38 -2.64 1.55 15.61
N ALA A 39 -2.02 2.61 15.09
CA ALA A 39 -1.22 2.54 13.87
C ALA A 39 -0.18 1.40 13.88
N GLY A 40 0.44 1.12 15.03
CA GLY A 40 1.40 0.02 15.20
C GLY A 40 0.81 -1.39 15.01
N LYS A 41 -0.44 -1.60 15.45
CA LYS A 41 -1.16 -2.87 15.24
C LYS A 41 -1.60 -3.00 13.79
N ILE A 42 -2.02 -1.89 13.19
CA ILE A 42 -2.42 -1.83 11.78
C ILE A 42 -1.26 -2.27 10.86
N VAL A 43 -0.03 -1.78 11.08
CA VAL A 43 1.13 -2.21 10.28
C VAL A 43 1.63 -3.61 10.61
N SER A 44 1.42 -4.06 11.85
CA SER A 44 1.86 -5.39 12.26
C SER A 44 0.93 -6.51 11.79
N HIS A 45 -0.23 -6.17 11.23
CA HIS A 45 -1.27 -7.11 10.84
C HIS A 45 -0.76 -8.13 9.79
N PRO A 46 -1.13 -9.42 9.91
CA PRO A 46 -0.63 -10.48 9.03
C PRO A 46 -0.95 -10.24 7.54
N ALA A 47 -2.13 -9.69 7.22
CA ALA A 47 -2.47 -9.35 5.83
C ALA A 47 -1.57 -8.24 5.26
N PHE A 48 -1.17 -7.26 6.08
CA PHE A 48 -0.24 -6.21 5.64
C PHE A 48 1.15 -6.78 5.35
N ARG A 49 1.64 -7.67 6.23
CA ARG A 49 2.89 -8.42 6.01
C ARG A 49 2.84 -9.29 4.75
N ALA A 50 1.70 -9.91 4.46
CA ALA A 50 1.52 -10.69 3.25
C ALA A 50 1.58 -9.82 1.98
N ILE A 51 1.10 -8.57 2.05
CA ILE A 51 1.24 -7.60 0.96
C ILE A 51 2.72 -7.23 0.77
N ILE A 52 3.47 -6.98 1.85
CA ILE A 52 4.92 -6.75 1.78
C ILE A 52 5.64 -7.94 1.14
N ALA A 53 5.22 -9.16 1.46
CA ALA A 53 5.77 -10.39 0.89
C ALA A 53 5.52 -10.53 -0.63
N LEU A 54 4.57 -9.79 -1.23
CA LEU A 54 4.40 -9.74 -2.69
C LEU A 54 5.60 -9.08 -3.38
N GLY A 55 6.38 -8.27 -2.66
CA GLY A 55 7.61 -7.67 -3.13
C GLY A 55 7.38 -6.56 -4.18
N ARG A 56 8.39 -6.29 -5.01
CA ARG A 56 8.42 -5.15 -5.93
C ARG A 56 7.31 -5.12 -6.98
N GLN A 57 6.66 -6.25 -7.25
CA GLN A 57 5.52 -6.31 -8.17
C GLN A 57 4.31 -5.53 -7.64
N ALA A 58 4.19 -5.38 -6.30
CA ALA A 58 3.15 -4.61 -5.65
C ALA A 58 3.40 -3.09 -5.67
N VAL A 59 4.66 -2.66 -5.81
CA VAL A 59 5.08 -1.24 -5.73
C VAL A 59 4.35 -0.34 -6.72
N PRO A 60 4.28 -0.63 -8.04
CA PRO A 60 3.60 0.27 -8.98
C PRO A 60 2.10 0.39 -8.68
N ILE A 61 1.48 -0.66 -8.13
CA ILE A 61 0.06 -0.68 -7.76
C ILE A 61 -0.18 0.21 -6.53
N MET A 62 0.67 0.09 -5.51
CA MET A 62 0.64 0.96 -4.32
C MET A 62 0.89 2.42 -4.66
N LEU A 63 1.83 2.72 -5.56
CA LEU A 63 2.12 4.08 -6.00
C LEU A 63 0.92 4.73 -6.71
N ARG A 64 0.14 3.96 -7.48
CA ARG A 64 -1.11 4.44 -8.08
C ARG A 64 -2.19 4.73 -7.03
N ASP A 65 -2.28 3.90 -5.99
CA ASP A 65 -3.22 4.14 -4.88
C ASP A 65 -2.84 5.42 -4.13
N LEU A 66 -1.55 5.61 -3.84
CA LEU A 66 -0.99 6.81 -3.23
C LEU A 66 -1.24 8.10 -4.04
N GLU A 67 -1.29 8.00 -5.38
CA GLU A 67 -1.66 9.13 -6.24
C GLU A 67 -3.13 9.53 -6.04
N THR A 68 -4.00 8.54 -5.86
CA THR A 68 -5.44 8.76 -5.70
C THR A 68 -5.75 9.29 -4.30
N GLN A 69 -5.18 8.67 -3.27
CA GLN A 69 -5.25 9.19 -1.91
C GLN A 69 -4.00 8.84 -1.08
N PRO A 70 -3.63 9.68 -0.10
CA PRO A 70 -2.63 9.32 0.88
C PRO A 70 -3.10 8.11 1.70
N SER A 71 -2.35 7.02 1.60
CA SER A 71 -2.64 5.71 2.20
C SER A 71 -1.46 5.21 3.04
N LEU A 72 -1.69 4.17 3.86
CA LEU A 72 -0.64 3.59 4.71
C LEU A 72 0.44 2.80 3.94
N TRP A 73 0.33 2.72 2.60
CA TRP A 73 1.37 2.16 1.74
C TRP A 73 2.72 2.85 1.90
N VAL A 74 2.75 4.10 2.36
CA VAL A 74 3.99 4.82 2.69
C VAL A 74 4.87 4.07 3.71
N TRP A 75 4.29 3.15 4.49
CA TRP A 75 4.98 2.27 5.44
C TRP A 75 5.32 0.89 4.85
N ALA A 76 4.57 0.41 3.86
CA ALA A 76 4.86 -0.85 3.17
C ALA A 76 5.96 -0.71 2.11
N LEU A 77 5.96 0.39 1.37
CA LEU A 77 6.94 0.66 0.31
C LEU A 77 8.41 0.58 0.78
N PRO A 78 8.84 1.14 1.92
CA PRO A 78 10.23 1.03 2.34
C PRO A 78 10.62 -0.41 2.69
N GLU A 79 9.72 -1.20 3.26
CA GLU A 79 9.95 -2.64 3.56
C GLU A 79 10.11 -3.46 2.27
N ILE A 80 9.35 -3.12 1.22
CA ILE A 80 9.40 -3.82 -0.06
C ILE A 80 10.61 -3.41 -0.90
N VAL A 81 10.86 -2.10 -0.99
CA VAL A 81 11.89 -1.54 -1.86
C VAL A 81 13.28 -1.69 -1.21
N GLY A 82 13.34 -1.64 0.12
CA GLY A 82 14.57 -1.58 0.91
C GLY A 82 15.24 -0.20 0.91
N GLU A 83 14.59 0.81 0.34
CA GLU A 83 15.05 2.19 0.25
C GLU A 83 13.91 3.11 0.71
N SER A 84 14.25 4.23 1.35
CA SER A 84 13.29 5.22 1.80
C SER A 84 13.62 6.58 1.19
N PRO A 85 12.82 7.09 0.23
CA PRO A 85 12.95 8.47 -0.26
C PRO A 85 12.41 9.50 0.75
N VAL A 86 11.79 9.04 1.83
CA VAL A 86 11.23 9.87 2.90
C VAL A 86 12.36 10.32 3.82
N SER A 87 12.54 11.63 3.94
CA SER A 87 13.46 12.21 4.93
C SER A 87 13.03 11.86 6.36
N PRO A 88 13.96 11.61 7.29
CA PRO A 88 13.64 11.22 8.67
C PRO A 88 12.76 12.24 9.42
N GLY A 89 12.81 13.52 9.05
CA GLY A 89 11.92 14.57 9.60
C GLY A 89 10.47 14.51 9.09
N GLU A 90 10.19 13.75 8.04
CA GLU A 90 8.87 13.63 7.40
C GLU A 90 8.16 12.30 7.72
N GLY A 91 8.80 11.43 8.50
CA GLY A 91 8.36 10.06 8.83
C GLY A 91 7.07 9.92 9.66
N GLY A 92 6.36 11.01 9.92
CA GLY A 92 5.05 11.02 10.58
C GLY A 92 3.93 11.65 9.76
N ASN A 93 4.23 12.22 8.59
CA ASN A 93 3.24 12.93 7.77
C ASN A 93 2.94 12.15 6.49
N ILE A 94 1.87 11.34 6.53
CA ILE A 94 1.46 10.47 5.41
C ILE A 94 1.39 11.24 4.09
N ARG A 95 0.93 12.50 4.07
CA ARG A 95 0.87 13.30 2.83
C ARG A 95 2.26 13.56 2.27
N LYS A 96 3.18 14.04 3.09
CA LYS A 96 4.54 14.33 2.63
C LYS A 96 5.32 13.07 2.25
N MET A 97 5.11 11.98 3.00
CA MET A 97 5.66 10.68 2.65
C MET A 97 5.12 10.21 1.29
N THR A 98 3.82 10.40 1.05
CA THR A 98 3.17 10.11 -0.23
C THR A 98 3.85 10.89 -1.35
N GLU A 99 4.01 12.21 -1.21
CA GLU A 99 4.69 13.03 -2.22
C GLU A 99 6.11 12.56 -2.54
N ALA A 100 6.90 12.20 -1.50
CA ALA A 100 8.25 11.66 -1.67
C ALA A 100 8.23 10.34 -2.45
N TRP A 101 7.33 9.42 -2.11
CA TRP A 101 7.15 8.15 -2.81
C TRP A 101 6.67 8.33 -4.25
N LEU A 102 5.74 9.26 -4.48
CA LEU A 102 5.23 9.61 -5.79
C LEU A 102 6.32 10.19 -6.70
N LYS A 103 7.22 11.01 -6.14
CA LYS A 103 8.40 11.54 -6.84
C LYS A 103 9.39 10.42 -7.17
N TRP A 104 9.73 9.59 -6.19
CA TRP A 104 10.62 8.44 -6.39
C TRP A 104 10.09 7.47 -7.47
N GLY A 105 8.78 7.19 -7.46
CA GLY A 105 8.14 6.33 -8.47
C GLY A 105 8.27 6.88 -9.89
N ARG A 106 8.18 8.20 -10.06
CA ARG A 106 8.44 8.87 -11.35
C ARG A 106 9.90 8.79 -11.76
N GLU A 107 10.83 8.99 -10.83
CA GLU A 107 12.27 8.90 -11.10
C GLU A 107 12.70 7.49 -11.53
N LYS A 108 12.04 6.44 -11.01
CA LYS A 108 12.30 5.04 -11.38
C LYS A 108 11.55 4.59 -12.66
N GLY A 109 10.70 5.43 -13.26
CA GLY A 109 9.87 5.04 -14.41
C GLY A 109 8.84 3.96 -14.08
N LEU A 110 8.46 3.82 -12.80
CA LEU A 110 7.43 2.88 -12.33
C LEU A 110 6.02 3.50 -12.41
N ARG A 111 5.93 4.72 -12.94
CA ARG A 111 4.75 5.56 -13.02
C ARG A 111 4.78 6.43 -14.26
#